data_AF-A0A537YM02-F1
#
_entry.id   AF-A0A537YM02-F1
#
_cell.length_a   1.000
_cell.length_b   1.000
_cell.length_c   1.000
_cell.angle_alpha   90.00
_cell.angle_beta   90.00
_cell.angle_gamma   90.00
#
_symmetry.space_group_name_H-M   'P 1'
#
loop_
_entity.id
_entity.type
_entity.pdbx_description
1 polymer ?
#
loop_
_entity_poly.entity_id
_entity_poly.type
_entity_poly.pdbx_seq_one_letter_code
_entity_poly.pdbx_strand_id
1 'polypeptide(L)' 'MSERPESYEAAVERLEEIIDRLDSGQAGLRETLDLCKEGKELVNYCAAELDEVGEGLKELRLDDLAAKLEASPGVN' A
#
# COMPACT_ATOMS: atom_id res chain seq x y z
N MET A 1 -0.05 -12.53 -19.88
CA MET A 1 0.54 -12.71 -18.55
C MET A 1 0.08 -11.50 -17.75
N SER A 2 -0.71 -11.67 -16.68
CA SER A 2 -1.03 -10.54 -15.80
C SER A 2 0.20 -10.29 -14.95
N GLU A 3 0.93 -9.24 -15.28
CA GLU A 3 2.05 -8.74 -14.48
C GLU A 3 1.46 -8.06 -13.25
N ARG A 4 1.35 -8.81 -12.15
CA ARG A 4 1.16 -8.18 -10.84
C ARG A 4 2.41 -7.34 -10.56
N PRO A 5 2.27 -6.13 -9.99
CA PRO A 5 3.41 -5.28 -9.71
C PRO A 5 4.40 -6.01 -8.81
N GLU A 6 5.70 -5.92 -9.13
CA GLU A 6 6.76 -6.58 -8.37
C GLU A 6 7.08 -5.85 -7.05
N SER A 7 6.57 -4.63 -6.86
CA SER A 7 6.72 -3.83 -5.63
C SER A 7 5.59 -2.81 -5.44
N TYR A 8 5.52 -2.18 -4.26
CA TYR A 8 4.64 -1.04 -3.97
C TYR A 8 4.86 0.11 -4.96
N GLU A 9 6.12 0.48 -5.23
CA GLU A 9 6.46 1.56 -6.15
C GLU A 9 6.01 1.25 -7.58
N ALA A 10 6.20 0.01 -8.04
CA ALA A 10 5.71 -0.42 -9.35
C ALA A 10 4.18 -0.39 -9.43
N ALA A 11 3.48 -0.73 -8.33
CA ALA A 11 2.02 -0.64 -8.28
C ALA A 11 1.52 0.81 -8.37
N VAL A 12 2.23 1.74 -7.73
CA VAL A 12 1.93 3.18 -7.79
C VAL A 12 2.20 3.73 -9.18
N GLU A 13 3.35 3.43 -9.78
CA GLU A 13 3.69 3.85 -11.15
C GLU A 13 2.63 3.37 -12.14
N ARG A 14 2.22 2.10 -12.03
CA ARG A 14 1.15 1.55 -12.88
C ARG A 14 -0.19 2.25 -12.66
N LEU A 15 -0.52 2.62 -11.42
CA LEU A 15 -1.75 3.34 -11.11
C LEU A 15 -1.76 4.74 -11.74
N GLU A 16 -0.61 5.43 -11.76
CA GLU A 16 -0.43 6.72 -12.43
C GLU A 16 -0.65 6.60 -13.94
N GLU A 17 -0.08 5.57 -14.59
CA GLU A 17 -0.32 5.32 -16.02
C GLU A 17 -1.81 5.09 -16.33
N ILE A 18 -2.51 4.36 -15.46
CA ILE A 18 -3.96 4.11 -15.61
C ILE A 18 -4.74 5.43 -15.50
N ILE A 19 -4.40 6.27 -14.53
CA ILE A 19 -5.03 7.59 -14.34
C ILE A 19 -4.81 8.45 -15.58
N ASP A 20 -3.57 8.58 -16.05
CA ASP A 20 -3.23 9.34 -17.25
C ASP A 20 -4.01 8.85 -18.48
N ARG A 21 -4.15 7.52 -18.61
CA ARG A 21 -4.92 6.92 -19.71
C ARG A 21 -6.40 7.25 -19.61
N LEU A 22 -6.99 7.19 -18.43
CA LEU A 22 -8.41 7.51 -18.21
C LEU A 22 -8.68 9.01 -18.41
N ASP A 23 -7.82 9.88 -17.89
CA ASP A 23 -7.92 11.34 -17.99
C ASP A 23 -7.74 11.85 -19.42
N SER A 24 -7.02 11.10 -20.26
CA SER A 24 -6.94 11.40 -21.70
C SER A 24 -8.31 11.44 -22.39
N GLY A 25 -9.32 10.76 -21.83
CA GLY A 25 -10.66 10.63 -22.42
C GLY A 25 -10.70 9.82 -23.72
N GLN A 26 -9.57 9.19 -24.11
CA GLN A 26 -9.44 8.41 -25.34
C GLN A 26 -9.67 6.92 -25.13
N ALA A 27 -9.82 6.47 -23.88
CA ALA A 27 -10.11 5.09 -23.56
C ALA A 27 -11.54 4.72 -24.00
N GLY A 28 -11.67 3.63 -24.75
CA GLY A 28 -12.99 3.10 -25.12
C GLY A 28 -13.71 2.47 -23.92
N LEU A 29 -15.03 2.34 -23.97
CA LEU A 29 -15.84 1.80 -22.86
C LEU A 29 -15.31 0.49 -22.25
N ARG A 30 -14.89 -0.45 -23.11
CA ARG A 30 -14.38 -1.74 -22.66
C ARG A 30 -13.01 -1.60 -21.98
N GLU A 31 -12.14 -0.78 -22.56
CA GLU A 31 -10.82 -0.45 -22.02
C GLU A 31 -10.96 0.24 -20.67
N THR A 32 -11.84 1.24 -20.55
CA THR A 32 -12.15 1.91 -19.27
C THR A 32 -12.55 0.92 -18.19
N LEU A 33 -13.42 -0.05 -18.51
CA LEU A 33 -13.82 -1.07 -17.54
C LEU A 33 -12.64 -1.93 -17.07
N ASP A 34 -11.77 -2.32 -17.99
CA ASP A 34 -10.62 -3.17 -17.69
C ASP A 34 -9.55 -2.38 -16.89
N LEU A 35 -9.29 -1.12 -17.26
CA LEU A 35 -8.43 -0.17 -16.51
C LEU A 35 -8.95 0.09 -15.09
N CYS A 36 -10.26 0.30 -14.91
CA CYS A 36 -10.85 0.50 -13.59
C CYS A 36 -10.73 -0.74 -12.69
N LYS A 37 -10.83 -1.95 -13.26
CA LYS A 37 -10.64 -3.19 -12.51
C LYS A 37 -9.19 -3.34 -12.06
N GLU A 38 -8.25 -3.11 -12.97
CA GLU A 38 -6.82 -3.15 -12.68
C GLU A 38 -6.47 -2.12 -11.59
N GLY A 39 -6.91 -0.87 -11.75
CA GLY A 39 -6.69 0.18 -10.75
C GLY A 39 -7.23 -0.18 -9.36
N LYS A 40 -8.39 -0.85 -9.30
CA LYS A 40 -8.93 -1.35 -8.02
C LYS A 40 -8.04 -2.41 -7.38
N GLU A 41 -7.52 -3.34 -8.18
CA GLU A 41 -6.61 -4.38 -7.69
C GLU A 41 -5.31 -3.78 -7.15
N LEU A 42 -4.74 -2.80 -7.86
CA LEU A 42 -3.54 -2.06 -7.44
C LEU A 42 -3.75 -1.28 -6.14
N VAL A 43 -4.87 -0.55 -6.02
CA VAL A 43 -5.19 0.20 -4.78
C VAL A 43 -5.31 -0.74 -3.58
N ASN A 44 -5.95 -1.90 -3.75
CA ASN A 44 -6.06 -2.88 -2.68
C ASN A 44 -4.69 -3.45 -2.29
N TYR A 45 -3.82 -3.71 -3.27
CA TYR A 45 -2.46 -4.15 -3.02
C TYR A 45 -1.68 -3.09 -2.22
N CYS A 46 -1.67 -1.84 -2.67
CA CYS A 46 -1.00 -0.73 -1.97
C CYS A 46 -1.51 -0.54 -0.54
N ALA A 47 -2.83 -0.66 -0.32
CA ALA A 47 -3.40 -0.56 1.02
C ALA A 47 -2.90 -1.69 1.94
N ALA A 48 -2.84 -2.93 1.43
CA ALA A 48 -2.36 -4.07 2.21
C ALA A 48 -0.88 -3.93 2.61
N GLU A 49 -0.02 -3.48 1.68
CA GLU A 49 1.39 -3.22 1.97
C GLU A 49 1.57 -2.14 3.06
N LEU A 50 0.78 -1.06 2.98
CA LEU A 50 0.81 0.02 3.99
C LEU A 50 0.32 -0.47 5.36
N ASP A 51 -0.69 -1.32 5.40
CA ASP A 51 -1.19 -1.91 6.64
C ASP A 51 -0.12 -2.81 7.28
N GLU A 52 0.56 -3.65 6.50
CA GLU A 52 1.65 -4.51 6.99
C GLU A 52 2.81 -3.71 7.59
N VAL A 53 3.27 -2.67 6.87
CA VAL A 53 4.30 -1.75 7.40
C VAL A 53 3.80 -1.04 8.65
N GLY A 54 2.53 -0.63 8.68
CA GLY A 54 1.90 0.01 9.82
C GLY A 54 1.88 -0.85 11.07
N GLU A 55 1.55 -2.14 10.94
CA GLU A 55 1.58 -3.10 12.05
C GLU A 55 3.01 -3.34 12.56
N GLY A 56 3.98 -3.51 11.67
CA GLY A 56 5.39 -3.66 12.08
C GLY A 56 5.92 -2.45 12.87
N LEU A 57 5.52 -1.23 12.49
CA LEU A 57 5.87 -0.02 13.24
C LEU A 57 5.21 0.05 14.62
N LYS A 58 4.00 -0.50 14.77
CA LYS A 58 3.31 -0.55 16.08
C LYS A 58 4.00 -1.54 17.00
N GLU A 59 4.37 -2.71 16.51
CA GLU A 59 5.09 -3.73 17.29
C GLU A 59 6.41 -3.18 17.84
N LEU A 60 7.24 -2.57 16.98
CA LEU A 60 8.49 -1.95 17.40
C LEU A 60 8.29 -0.89 18.51
N ARG A 61 7.23 -0.09 18.42
CA ARG A 61 6.89 0.91 19.45
C ARG A 61 6.46 0.28 20.78
N LEU A 62 5.79 -0.87 20.75
CA LEU A 62 5.40 -1.59 21.95
C LEU A 62 6.63 -2.19 22.64
N ASP A 63 7.57 -2.75 21.89
CA ASP A 63 8.83 -3.27 22.41
C ASP A 63 9.66 -2.17 23.09
N ASP A 64 9.76 -0.99 22.46
CA ASP A 64 10.42 0.18 23.04
C ASP A 64 9.78 0.62 24.37
N LEU A 65 8.44 0.55 24.46
CA LEU A 65 7.71 0.92 25.67
C LEU A 65 7.89 -0.13 26.78
N ALA A 66 7.84 -1.42 26.43
CA ALA A 66 8.09 -2.52 27.35
C ALA A 66 9.51 -2.42 27.94
N ALA A 67 10.53 -2.19 27.09
CA ALA A 67 11.91 -2.00 27.52
C ALA A 67 12.07 -0.82 28.51
N LYS A 68 11.36 0.29 28.29
CA LYS A 68 11.36 1.44 29.21
C LYS A 68 10.69 1.15 30.55
N LEU A 69 9.64 0.33 30.57
CA LEU A 69 8.97 -0.07 31.80
C LEU A 69 9.83 -1.03 32.62
N GLU A 70 10.52 -1.98 31.98
CA GLU A 70 11.47 -2.88 32.67
C GLU A 70 12.72 -2.15 33.16
N ALA A 71 13.17 -1.12 32.44
CA ALA A 71 14.33 -0.29 32.82
C ALA A 71 14.05 0.70 33.96
N SER A 72 12.80 0.81 34.43
CA SER A 72 12.44 1.62 35.59
C SER A 72 12.21 0.72 36.81
N PRO A 73 13.27 0.24 37.51
CA PRO A 73 13.10 -0.48 38.76
C PRO A 73 12.46 0.48 39.77
N GLY A 74 11.49 -0.04 40.53
CA GLY A 74 10.61 0.73 41.41
C GLY A 74 11.30 1.87 42.15
N VAL A 75 10.77 3.08 41.97
CA VAL A 75 10.85 4.13 42.99
C VAL A 75 10.14 3.57 44.22
N ASN A 76 10.95 3.33 45.25
CA ASN A 76 10.52 3.10 46.63
C ASN A 76 9.75 4.33 47.15
#